data_AF-A0A8I1EI69-F1
#
_entry.id   AF-A0A8I1EI69-F1
#
_cell.length_a   1.000
_cell.length_b   1.000
_cell.length_c   1.000
_cell.angle_alpha   90.00
_cell.angle_beta   90.00
_cell.angle_gamma   90.00
#
_symmetry.space_group_name_H-M   'P 1'
#
loop_
_entity.id
_entity.type
_entity.pdbx_description
1 polymer ?
#
loop_
_entity_poly.entity_id
_entity_poly.type
_entity_poly.pdbx_seq_one_letter_code
_entity_poly.pdbx_strand_id
1 'polypeptide(L)'
;MPRRLFKRYMPDPTSIREHKSLRFFGKLLHDPNLWHLNRHSVARAMGVGLFAALIPIPMQMLLAAALAIPVRGNLPVAVSLVWLTNPLTMPPVFFVTYMTGAWLMQVPPRTLPDELTFQWITDQLSTLWQPFLLGSVVCGVVLGILAYFSTMFYWRWWVGRQWRRRQCRCRASGTHAAAADQQANANNVEHRSGHQHEGDRRANADIRHP
;
A
#
# COMPACT_ATOMS: atom_id res chain seq x y z
N MET A 1 0.20 14.48 -9.33
CA MET A 1 0.51 13.03 -9.28
C MET A 1 1.92 12.86 -9.82
N PRO A 2 2.91 12.35 -9.07
CA PRO A 2 4.23 12.13 -9.64
C PRO A 2 4.21 10.79 -10.39
N ARG A 3 3.64 10.79 -11.59
CA ARG A 3 3.61 9.64 -12.54
C ARG A 3 5.01 9.29 -13.08
N ARG A 4 6.07 9.98 -12.62
CA ARG A 4 7.42 9.91 -13.21
C ARG A 4 8.42 9.04 -12.43
N LEU A 5 8.19 8.73 -11.14
CA LEU A 5 9.12 7.88 -10.38
C LEU A 5 8.86 6.38 -10.53
N PHE A 6 7.60 5.98 -10.81
CA PHE A 6 7.22 4.57 -10.94
C PHE A 6 7.66 3.91 -12.25
N LYS A 7 8.21 4.67 -13.21
CA LYS A 7 8.67 4.13 -14.49
C LYS A 7 10.11 3.59 -14.45
N ARG A 8 10.85 3.79 -13.35
CA ARG A 8 12.29 3.47 -13.27
C ARG A 8 12.60 2.08 -12.70
N TYR A 9 11.60 1.39 -12.16
CA TYR A 9 11.76 0.09 -11.47
C TYR A 9 10.83 -1.02 -11.99
N MET A 10 10.14 -0.81 -13.11
CA MET A 10 9.40 -1.88 -13.78
C MET A 10 10.32 -2.53 -14.83
N PRO A 11 10.91 -3.70 -14.56
CA PRO A 11 11.45 -4.53 -15.62
C PRO A 11 10.33 -4.89 -16.61
N ASP A 12 10.73 -4.99 -17.86
CA ASP A 12 9.88 -5.05 -19.04
C ASP A 12 8.83 -6.19 -18.96
N PRO A 13 7.52 -5.91 -19.07
CA PRO A 13 6.47 -6.93 -19.05
C PRO A 13 6.56 -7.92 -20.23
N THR A 14 7.44 -7.66 -21.21
CA THR A 14 7.71 -8.57 -22.33
C THR A 14 8.63 -9.74 -21.97
N SER A 15 9.58 -9.57 -21.04
CA SER A 15 10.56 -10.62 -20.70
C SER A 15 9.97 -11.72 -19.78
N ILE A 16 8.92 -11.40 -19.01
CA ILE A 16 8.19 -12.40 -18.19
C ILE A 16 7.30 -13.31 -19.09
N ARG A 17 7.00 -12.89 -20.33
CA ARG A 17 6.12 -13.60 -21.26
C ARG A 17 6.75 -14.87 -21.86
N GLU A 18 8.07 -15.06 -21.72
CA GLU A 18 8.83 -16.12 -22.41
C GLU A 18 9.00 -17.43 -21.62
N HIS A 19 8.57 -17.50 -20.36
CA HIS A 19 8.65 -18.75 -19.59
C HIS A 19 7.53 -19.74 -19.98
N LYS A 20 7.92 -20.98 -20.29
CA LYS A 20 7.04 -22.08 -20.76
C LYS A 20 5.82 -22.34 -19.86
N SER A 21 5.94 -22.07 -18.54
CA SER A 21 4.86 -22.18 -17.54
C SER A 21 3.82 -21.06 -17.61
N LEU A 22 4.16 -19.89 -18.18
CA LEU A 22 3.27 -18.73 -18.30
C LEU A 22 2.41 -18.75 -19.58
N ARG A 23 2.70 -19.66 -20.53
CA ARG A 23 1.91 -19.81 -21.76
C ARG A 23 0.48 -20.30 -21.51
N PHE A 24 0.26 -21.07 -20.43
CA PHE A 24 -1.07 -21.49 -19.97
C PHE A 24 -1.91 -20.29 -19.49
N PHE A 25 -1.27 -19.33 -18.82
CA PHE A 25 -1.91 -18.10 -18.34
C PHE A 25 -2.03 -17.00 -19.43
N GLY A 26 -1.40 -17.18 -20.60
CA GLY A 26 -1.22 -16.15 -21.63
C GLY A 26 -2.50 -15.54 -22.23
N LYS A 27 -3.63 -16.28 -22.26
CA LYS A 27 -4.93 -15.72 -22.67
C LYS A 27 -5.61 -14.91 -21.57
N LEU A 28 -5.42 -15.27 -20.30
CA LEU A 28 -6.01 -14.60 -19.13
C LEU A 28 -5.19 -13.38 -18.67
N LEU A 29 -3.90 -13.32 -19.04
CA LEU A 29 -2.95 -12.24 -18.76
C LEU A 29 -3.12 -10.96 -19.63
N HIS A 30 -4.09 -10.92 -20.53
CA HIS A 30 -4.35 -9.77 -21.41
C HIS A 30 -4.98 -8.56 -20.69
N ASP A 31 -5.42 -8.72 -19.44
CA ASP A 31 -6.02 -7.62 -18.67
C ASP A 31 -4.93 -6.65 -18.15
N PRO A 32 -4.92 -5.37 -18.58
CA PRO A 32 -3.90 -4.40 -18.14
C PRO A 32 -3.94 -4.12 -16.63
N ASN A 33 -5.06 -4.38 -15.96
CA ASN A 33 -5.19 -4.23 -14.49
C ASN A 33 -4.36 -5.25 -13.69
N LEU A 34 -3.94 -6.36 -14.30
CA LEU A 34 -3.11 -7.39 -13.66
C LEU A 34 -1.68 -6.90 -13.41
N TRP A 35 -1.21 -5.97 -14.24
CA TRP A 35 0.17 -5.47 -14.23
C TRP A 35 0.27 -4.05 -13.65
N HIS A 36 -0.78 -3.25 -13.80
CA HIS A 36 -0.80 -1.89 -13.27
C HIS A 36 -1.17 -1.85 -11.78
N LEU A 37 -0.44 -1.01 -11.03
CA LEU A 37 -0.70 -0.75 -9.61
C LEU A 37 -1.85 0.25 -9.47
N ASN A 38 -3.09 -0.26 -9.42
CA ASN A 38 -4.29 0.51 -9.10
C ASN A 38 -4.72 0.20 -7.65
N ARG A 39 -5.21 1.19 -6.89
CA ARG A 39 -5.62 1.05 -5.48
C ARG A 39 -6.55 -0.16 -5.24
N HIS A 40 -7.53 -0.34 -6.11
CA HIS A 40 -8.48 -1.45 -6.00
C HIS A 40 -7.88 -2.78 -6.46
N SER A 41 -6.97 -2.76 -7.44
CA SER A 41 -6.26 -3.95 -7.92
C SER A 41 -5.30 -4.49 -6.86
N VAL A 42 -4.53 -3.60 -6.22
CA VAL A 42 -3.62 -3.93 -5.13
C VAL A 42 -4.39 -4.44 -3.91
N ALA A 43 -5.47 -3.77 -3.49
CA ALA A 43 -6.26 -4.24 -2.34
C ALA A 43 -6.84 -5.65 -2.55
N ARG A 44 -7.33 -5.96 -3.76
CA ARG A 44 -7.82 -7.31 -4.11
C ARG A 44 -6.69 -8.33 -4.14
N ALA A 45 -5.52 -7.97 -4.68
CA ALA A 45 -4.33 -8.82 -4.68
C ALA A 45 -3.81 -9.09 -3.26
N MET A 46 -3.87 -8.11 -2.36
CA MET A 46 -3.49 -8.26 -0.97
C MET A 46 -4.36 -9.28 -0.25
N GLY A 47 -5.69 -9.19 -0.42
CA GLY A 47 -6.61 -10.13 0.20
C GLY A 47 -6.42 -11.56 -0.32
N VAL A 48 -6.37 -11.74 -1.63
CA VAL A 48 -6.22 -13.05 -2.27
C VAL A 48 -4.82 -13.65 -2.04
N GLY A 49 -3.78 -12.84 -2.16
CA GLY A 49 -2.40 -13.29 -1.96
C GLY A 49 -2.16 -13.74 -0.53
N LEU A 50 -2.69 -13.03 0.47
CA LEU A 50 -2.55 -13.40 1.87
C LEU A 50 -3.40 -14.63 2.23
N PHE A 51 -4.59 -14.78 1.63
CA PHE A 51 -5.38 -16.01 1.74
C PHE A 51 -4.61 -17.21 1.19
N ALA A 52 -4.07 -17.10 -0.02
CA ALA A 52 -3.28 -18.17 -0.64
C ALA A 52 -1.97 -18.45 0.13
N ALA A 53 -1.35 -17.44 0.73
CA ALA A 53 -0.12 -17.54 1.53
C ALA A 53 -0.32 -18.30 2.86
N LEU A 54 -1.55 -18.32 3.38
CA LEU A 54 -1.90 -19.07 4.59
C LEU A 54 -2.30 -20.52 4.30
N ILE A 55 -2.67 -20.86 3.07
CA ILE A 55 -3.02 -22.23 2.68
C ILE A 55 -1.72 -22.98 2.34
N PRO A 56 -1.30 -23.95 3.18
CA PRO A 56 -0.02 -24.63 3.05
C PRO A 56 -0.16 -25.78 2.04
N ILE A 57 -0.38 -25.43 0.78
CA ILE A 57 -0.41 -26.38 -0.33
C ILE A 57 0.83 -26.24 -1.21
N PRO A 58 1.37 -27.36 -1.73
CA PRO A 58 2.33 -27.29 -2.82
C PRO A 58 1.67 -26.52 -3.99
N MET A 59 2.46 -25.73 -4.73
CA MET A 59 1.97 -24.89 -5.82
C MET A 59 1.02 -23.74 -5.38
N GLN A 60 1.08 -23.27 -4.13
CA GLN A 60 0.35 -22.09 -3.64
C GLN A 60 0.48 -20.82 -4.51
N MET A 61 1.58 -20.68 -5.27
CA MET A 61 1.73 -19.59 -6.25
C MET A 61 0.71 -19.68 -7.40
N LEU A 62 0.40 -20.90 -7.87
CA LEU A 62 -0.63 -21.11 -8.87
C LEU A 62 -2.01 -20.81 -8.31
N LEU A 63 -2.26 -21.17 -7.05
CA LEU A 63 -3.50 -20.80 -6.36
C LEU A 63 -3.66 -19.28 -6.27
N ALA A 64 -2.62 -18.56 -5.83
CA ALA A 64 -2.64 -17.11 -5.76
C ALA A 64 -2.88 -16.46 -7.13
N ALA A 65 -2.22 -16.94 -8.18
CA ALA A 65 -2.43 -16.46 -9.54
C ALA A 65 -3.87 -16.77 -10.03
N ALA A 66 -4.34 -18.00 -9.83
CA ALA A 66 -5.67 -18.44 -10.26
C ALA A 66 -6.79 -17.66 -9.56
N LEU A 67 -6.62 -17.32 -8.28
CA LEU A 67 -7.57 -16.50 -7.54
C LEU A 67 -7.44 -15.00 -7.88
N ALA A 68 -6.24 -14.51 -8.19
CA ALA A 68 -6.00 -13.09 -8.50
C ALA A 68 -6.65 -12.66 -9.83
N ILE A 69 -6.74 -13.57 -10.80
CA ILE A 69 -7.28 -13.28 -12.14
C ILE A 69 -8.79 -12.97 -12.13
N PRO A 70 -9.70 -13.80 -11.57
CA PRO A 70 -11.12 -13.50 -11.55
C PRO A 70 -11.43 -12.24 -10.73
N VAL A 71 -10.67 -11.99 -9.65
CA VAL A 71 -10.82 -10.74 -8.88
C VAL A 71 -10.19 -9.54 -9.58
N ARG A 72 -9.55 -9.70 -10.74
CA ARG A 72 -8.78 -8.65 -11.46
C ARG A 72 -7.81 -7.90 -10.54
N GLY A 73 -7.11 -8.64 -9.70
CA GLY A 73 -6.08 -8.15 -8.79
C GLY A 73 -4.71 -8.09 -9.45
N ASN A 74 -3.79 -7.33 -8.87
CA ASN A 74 -2.43 -7.23 -9.36
C ASN A 74 -1.69 -8.56 -9.14
N LEU A 75 -1.32 -9.22 -10.23
CA LEU A 75 -0.78 -10.58 -10.20
C LEU A 75 0.62 -10.65 -9.56
N PRO A 76 1.58 -9.76 -9.91
CA PRO A 76 2.85 -9.68 -9.18
C PRO A 76 2.67 -9.53 -7.67
N VAL A 77 1.80 -8.61 -7.21
CA VAL A 77 1.56 -8.40 -5.78
C VAL A 77 1.00 -9.66 -5.11
N ALA A 78 0.02 -10.32 -5.72
CA ALA A 78 -0.57 -11.54 -5.17
C ALA A 78 0.46 -12.67 -5.02
N VAL A 79 1.31 -12.85 -6.03
CA VAL A 79 2.38 -13.88 -6.01
C VAL A 79 3.49 -13.53 -5.03
N SER A 80 3.89 -12.25 -4.95
CA SER A 80 4.90 -11.79 -3.99
C SER A 80 4.47 -11.97 -2.53
N LEU A 81 3.17 -11.92 -2.22
CA LEU A 81 2.67 -12.19 -0.87
C LEU A 81 2.81 -13.65 -0.47
N VAL A 82 2.71 -14.58 -1.42
CA VAL A 82 2.96 -16.00 -1.15
C VAL A 82 4.42 -16.23 -0.75
N TRP A 83 5.35 -15.44 -1.32
CA TRP A 83 6.76 -15.47 -0.93
C TRP A 83 7.02 -14.89 0.47
N LEU A 84 6.04 -14.20 1.06
CA LEU A 84 6.16 -13.74 2.44
C LEU A 84 6.19 -14.91 3.42
N THR A 85 5.52 -16.04 3.10
CA THR A 85 5.52 -17.28 3.88
C THR A 85 6.82 -18.06 3.68
N ASN A 86 7.93 -17.48 4.15
CA ASN A 86 9.27 -18.07 4.12
C ASN A 86 9.49 -19.06 5.28
N PRO A 87 10.56 -19.88 5.27
CA PRO A 87 10.86 -20.83 6.35
C PRO A 87 10.94 -20.20 7.74
N LEU A 88 11.22 -18.89 7.81
CA LEU A 88 11.25 -18.14 9.06
C LEU A 88 9.84 -17.83 9.61
N THR A 89 8.87 -17.57 8.74
CA THR A 89 7.48 -17.23 9.09
C THR A 89 6.54 -18.43 9.09
N MET A 90 6.93 -19.55 8.47
CA MET A 90 6.16 -20.79 8.52
C MET A 90 5.85 -21.28 9.95
N PRO A 91 6.82 -21.35 10.90
CA PRO A 91 6.54 -21.81 12.25
C PRO A 91 5.45 -21.01 12.98
N PRO A 92 5.51 -19.66 13.06
CA PRO A 92 4.45 -18.90 13.72
C PRO A 92 3.11 -18.99 12.97
N VAL A 93 3.12 -19.00 11.63
CA VAL A 93 1.90 -19.16 10.84
C VAL A 93 1.24 -20.51 11.14
N PHE A 94 2.00 -21.60 11.13
CA PHE A 94 1.47 -22.94 11.35
C PHE A 94 0.94 -23.12 12.77
N PHE A 95 1.62 -22.53 13.75
CA PHE A 95 1.16 -22.53 15.12
C PHE A 95 -0.20 -21.83 15.25
N VAL A 96 -0.35 -20.63 14.69
CA VAL A 96 -1.60 -19.86 14.76
C VAL A 96 -2.74 -20.56 14.01
N THR A 97 -2.49 -21.08 12.81
CA THR A 97 -3.52 -21.79 12.04
C THR A 97 -3.94 -23.07 12.73
N TYR A 98 -2.99 -23.86 13.25
CA TYR A 98 -3.31 -25.07 14.01
C TYR A 98 -4.10 -24.75 15.28
N MET A 99 -3.66 -23.77 16.09
CA MET A 99 -4.38 -23.38 17.30
C MET A 99 -5.81 -22.92 16.97
N THR A 100 -5.97 -22.12 15.92
CA THR A 100 -7.29 -21.63 15.49
C THR A 100 -8.19 -22.79 15.06
N GLY A 101 -7.66 -23.75 14.31
CA GLY A 101 -8.41 -24.92 13.87
C GLY A 101 -8.74 -25.91 14.97
N ALA A 102 -7.80 -26.16 15.88
CA ALA A 102 -8.01 -27.00 17.05
C ALA A 102 -9.08 -26.40 17.98
N TRP A 103 -9.02 -25.07 18.18
CA TRP A 103 -10.04 -24.35 18.93
C TRP A 103 -11.42 -24.44 18.27
N LEU A 104 -11.48 -24.29 16.94
CA LEU A 104 -12.74 -24.36 16.19
C LEU A 104 -13.35 -25.77 16.20
N MET A 105 -12.52 -26.81 16.17
CA MET A 105 -12.98 -28.21 16.25
C MET A 105 -13.11 -28.75 17.68
N GLN A 106 -12.85 -27.93 18.70
CA GLN A 106 -12.88 -28.35 20.12
C GLN A 106 -12.00 -29.59 20.39
N VAL A 107 -10.92 -29.76 19.63
CA VAL A 107 -9.97 -30.86 19.81
C VAL A 107 -8.93 -30.42 20.84
N PRO A 108 -8.68 -31.21 21.91
CA PRO A 108 -7.67 -30.85 22.89
C PRO A 108 -6.30 -30.72 22.20
N PRO A 109 -5.57 -29.61 22.40
CA PRO A 109 -4.24 -29.44 21.84
C PRO A 109 -3.34 -30.56 22.36
N ARG A 110 -2.96 -31.50 21.49
CA ARG A 110 -2.12 -32.63 21.90
C ARG A 110 -0.67 -32.18 22.05
N THR A 111 -0.06 -32.59 23.16
CA THR A 111 1.35 -32.34 23.47
C THR A 111 2.26 -33.06 22.47
N LEU A 112 3.34 -32.39 22.07
CA LEU A 112 4.39 -33.06 21.30
C LEU A 112 5.01 -34.16 22.18
N PRO A 113 5.18 -35.40 21.68
CA PRO A 113 5.94 -36.43 22.37
C PRO A 113 7.41 -36.10 22.35
N ASP A 114 8.12 -36.65 23.32
CA ASP A 114 9.57 -36.48 23.48
C ASP A 114 10.39 -37.11 22.34
N GLU A 115 9.78 -38.01 21.54
CA GLU A 115 10.41 -38.62 20.37
C GLU A 115 9.57 -38.45 19.09
N LEU A 116 10.10 -37.67 18.14
CA LEU A 116 9.55 -37.46 16.80
C LEU A 116 9.93 -38.64 15.88
N THR A 117 9.30 -39.79 16.06
CA THR A 117 9.49 -40.93 15.15
C THR A 117 8.71 -40.72 13.86
N PHE A 118 9.25 -41.13 12.70
CA PHE A 118 8.57 -41.02 11.40
C PHE A 118 7.17 -41.66 11.38
N GLN A 119 7.00 -42.78 12.10
CA GLN A 119 5.71 -43.45 12.30
C GLN A 119 4.70 -42.59 13.05
N TRP A 120 5.15 -41.92 14.12
CA TRP A 120 4.31 -41.00 14.88
C TRP A 120 3.89 -39.80 14.04
N ILE A 121 4.82 -39.26 13.23
CA ILE A 121 4.53 -38.15 12.31
C ILE A 121 3.44 -38.55 11.32
N THR A 122 3.51 -39.74 10.69
CA THR A 122 2.48 -40.18 9.73
C THR A 122 1.12 -40.42 10.39
N ASP A 123 1.08 -41.01 11.58
CA ASP A 123 -0.17 -41.23 12.33
C ASP A 123 -0.81 -39.90 12.74
N GLN A 124 -0.02 -38.96 13.25
CA GLN A 124 -0.52 -37.65 13.62
C GLN A 124 -0.87 -36.78 12.42
N LEU A 125 -0.12 -36.87 11.32
CA LEU A 125 -0.37 -36.05 10.13
C LEU A 125 -1.78 -36.29 9.59
N SER A 126 -2.30 -37.53 9.71
CA SER A 126 -3.68 -37.91 9.34
C SER A 126 -4.77 -37.29 10.22
N THR A 127 -4.43 -36.78 11.39
CA THR A 127 -5.37 -36.13 12.32
C THR A 127 -5.13 -34.61 12.42
N LEU A 128 -3.89 -34.16 12.21
CA LEU A 128 -3.48 -32.76 12.27
C LEU A 128 -3.87 -31.98 11.01
N TRP A 129 -3.91 -32.61 9.84
CA TRP A 129 -4.22 -31.90 8.59
C TRP A 129 -5.61 -31.26 8.57
N GLN A 130 -6.60 -31.84 9.26
CA GLN A 130 -7.96 -31.30 9.31
C GLN A 130 -8.03 -29.97 10.08
N PRO A 131 -7.61 -29.87 11.37
CA PRO A 131 -7.61 -28.59 12.09
C PRO A 131 -6.70 -27.58 11.42
N PHE A 132 -5.57 -28.04 10.90
CA PHE A 132 -4.64 -27.17 10.20
C PHE A 132 -5.22 -26.56 8.92
N LEU A 133 -5.90 -27.35 8.08
CA LEU A 133 -6.55 -26.86 6.87
C LEU A 133 -7.74 -25.94 7.21
N LEU A 134 -8.54 -26.30 8.20
CA LEU A 134 -9.66 -25.47 8.66
C LEU A 134 -9.15 -24.12 9.18
N GLY A 135 -8.15 -24.14 10.06
CA GLY A 135 -7.56 -22.94 10.63
C GLY A 135 -6.86 -22.09 9.59
N SER A 136 -6.15 -22.67 8.62
CA SER A 136 -5.55 -21.91 7.52
C SER A 136 -6.59 -21.22 6.64
N VAL A 137 -7.73 -21.87 6.33
CA VAL A 137 -8.82 -21.24 5.59
C VAL A 137 -9.44 -20.10 6.39
N VAL A 138 -9.75 -20.31 7.66
CA VAL A 138 -10.36 -19.29 8.53
C VAL A 138 -9.43 -18.10 8.72
N CYS A 139 -8.18 -18.34 9.13
CA CYS A 139 -7.17 -17.30 9.26
C CYS A 139 -6.93 -16.60 7.93
N GLY A 140 -6.87 -17.35 6.82
CA GLY A 140 -6.66 -16.82 5.47
C GLY A 140 -7.78 -15.88 5.06
N VAL A 141 -9.04 -16.22 5.33
CA VAL A 141 -10.19 -15.36 5.03
C VAL A 141 -10.15 -14.10 5.91
N VAL A 142 -9.94 -14.26 7.22
CA VAL A 142 -9.88 -13.14 8.17
C VAL A 142 -8.74 -12.18 7.81
N LEU A 143 -7.52 -12.69 7.63
CA LEU A 143 -6.37 -11.88 7.24
C LEU A 143 -6.55 -11.30 5.84
N GLY A 144 -7.14 -12.03 4.90
CA GLY A 144 -7.42 -11.54 3.55
C GLY A 144 -8.37 -10.33 3.55
N ILE A 145 -9.46 -10.41 4.34
CA ILE A 145 -10.40 -9.30 4.53
C ILE A 145 -9.69 -8.12 5.21
N LEU A 146 -8.93 -8.38 6.28
CA LEU A 146 -8.17 -7.35 6.98
C LEU A 146 -7.15 -6.67 6.06
N ALA A 147 -6.45 -7.42 5.21
CA ALA A 147 -5.46 -6.90 4.27
C ALA A 147 -6.10 -6.02 3.19
N TYR A 148 -7.28 -6.40 2.69
CA TYR A 148 -8.06 -5.57 1.76
C TYR A 148 -8.41 -4.22 2.39
N PHE A 149 -9.00 -4.23 3.59
CA PHE A 149 -9.40 -2.99 4.28
C PHE A 149 -8.20 -2.16 4.72
N SER A 150 -7.13 -2.81 5.21
CA SER A 150 -5.89 -2.14 5.59
C SER A 150 -5.25 -1.42 4.41
N THR A 151 -5.25 -2.04 3.22
CA THR A 151 -4.74 -1.41 2.00
C THR A 151 -5.59 -0.20 1.60
N MET A 152 -6.91 -0.30 1.70
CA MET A 152 -7.83 0.80 1.39
C MET A 152 -7.68 1.96 2.40
N PHE A 153 -7.54 1.64 3.69
CA PHE A 153 -7.34 2.62 4.76
C PHE A 153 -5.98 3.31 4.63
N TYR A 154 -4.91 2.53 4.40
CA TYR A 154 -3.57 3.04 4.14
C TYR A 154 -3.57 4.02 2.97
N TRP A 155 -4.27 3.68 1.88
CA TRP A 155 -4.39 4.58 0.74
C TRP A 155 -5.14 5.87 1.10
N ARG A 156 -6.26 5.78 1.81
CA ARG A 156 -7.04 6.96 2.22
C ARG A 156 -6.25 7.89 3.14
N TRP A 157 -5.51 7.31 4.09
CA TRP A 157 -4.60 8.04 4.96
C TRP A 157 -3.44 8.68 4.20
N TRP A 158 -2.80 7.93 3.29
CA TRP A 158 -1.68 8.43 2.49
C TRP A 158 -2.10 9.59 1.56
N VAL A 159 -3.24 9.47 0.88
CA VAL A 159 -3.79 10.54 0.03
C VAL A 159 -4.17 11.76 0.87
N GLY A 160 -4.87 11.59 1.99
CA GLY A 160 -5.23 12.70 2.88
C GLY A 160 -3.99 13.42 3.42
N ARG A 161 -2.95 12.67 3.79
CA ARG A 161 -1.67 13.23 4.23
C ARG A 161 -0.96 13.97 3.11
N GLN A 162 -0.99 13.46 1.88
CA GLN A 162 -0.40 14.14 0.73
C GLN A 162 -1.17 15.39 0.31
N TRP A 163 -2.50 15.42 0.48
CA TRP A 163 -3.31 16.61 0.26
C TRP A 163 -3.05 17.68 1.33
N ARG A 164 -2.95 17.30 2.61
CA ARG A 164 -2.54 18.21 3.68
C ARG A 164 -1.15 18.81 3.42
N ARG A 165 -0.19 17.99 2.95
CA ARG A 165 1.15 18.47 2.55
C ARG A 165 1.12 19.49 1.40
N ARG A 166 0.15 19.40 0.49
CA ARG A 166 -0.03 20.39 -0.59
C ARG A 166 -0.70 21.67 -0.09
N GLN A 167 -1.68 21.55 0.79
CA GLN A 167 -2.36 22.71 1.39
C GLN A 167 -1.43 23.54 2.28
N CYS A 168 -0.50 22.90 3.01
CA CYS A 168 0.51 23.63 3.77
C CYS A 168 1.48 24.41 2.87
N ARG A 169 1.83 23.89 1.68
CA ARG A 169 2.66 24.62 0.70
C ARG A 169 1.92 25.81 0.09
N CYS A 170 0.65 25.64 -0.30
CA CYS A 170 -0.14 26.74 -0.84
C CYS A 170 -0.42 27.84 0.20
N ARG A 171 -0.66 27.48 1.47
CA ARG A 171 -0.85 28.45 2.55
C ARG A 171 0.42 29.24 2.86
N ALA A 172 1.58 28.57 2.92
CA ALA A 172 2.86 29.23 3.15
C ALA A 172 3.22 30.19 1.99
N SER A 173 2.99 29.80 0.74
CA SER A 173 3.19 30.67 -0.42
C SER A 173 2.25 31.87 -0.42
N GLY A 174 0.99 31.69 -0.02
CA GLY A 174 0.01 32.79 0.08
C GLY A 174 0.35 33.81 1.16
N THR A 175 0.85 33.38 2.33
CA THR A 175 1.30 34.29 3.39
C THR A 175 2.55 35.08 3.01
N HIS A 176 3.50 34.47 2.28
CA HIS A 176 4.68 35.18 1.79
C HIS A 176 4.35 36.19 0.68
N ALA A 177 3.44 35.84 -0.23
CA ALA A 177 2.96 36.76 -1.27
C ALA A 177 2.21 37.96 -0.67
N ALA A 178 1.30 37.71 0.28
CA ALA A 178 0.56 38.78 0.97
C ALA A 178 1.49 39.73 1.74
N ALA A 179 2.51 39.20 2.44
CA ALA A 179 3.50 40.02 3.14
C ALA A 179 4.35 40.87 2.18
N ALA A 180 4.74 40.33 1.01
CA ALA A 180 5.50 41.06 0.00
C ALA A 180 4.68 42.21 -0.62
N ASP A 181 3.40 41.98 -0.93
CA ASP A 181 2.50 43.02 -1.45
C ASP A 181 2.28 44.14 -0.44
N GLN A 182 2.13 43.79 0.85
CA GLN A 182 1.94 44.76 1.91
C GLN A 182 3.16 45.66 2.10
N GLN A 183 4.36 45.10 1.96
CA GLN A 183 5.61 45.83 2.05
C GLN A 183 5.87 46.71 0.82
N ALA A 184 5.51 46.24 -0.37
CA ALA A 184 5.54 47.05 -1.59
C ALA A 184 4.58 48.25 -1.51
N ASN A 185 3.38 48.04 -0.97
CA ASN A 185 2.40 49.11 -0.79
C ASN A 185 2.87 50.15 0.25
N ALA A 186 3.45 49.71 1.38
CA ALA A 186 4.01 50.61 2.38
C ALA A 186 5.11 51.52 1.81
N ASN A 187 6.05 50.94 1.05
CA ASN A 187 7.12 51.70 0.39
C ASN A 187 6.58 52.72 -0.63
N ASN A 188 5.50 52.39 -1.35
CA ASN A 188 4.89 53.31 -2.32
C ASN A 188 4.21 54.50 -1.62
N VAL A 189 3.60 54.28 -0.46
CA VAL A 189 2.98 55.35 0.35
C VAL A 189 4.05 56.29 0.93
N GLU A 190 5.17 55.78 1.43
CA GLU A 190 6.32 56.59 1.86
C GLU A 190 6.89 57.42 0.71
N HIS A 191 7.06 56.82 -0.48
CA HIS A 191 7.60 57.54 -1.63
C HIS A 191 6.67 58.64 -2.14
N ARG A 192 5.34 58.45 -2.08
CA ARG A 192 4.36 59.50 -2.43
C ARG A 192 4.32 60.62 -1.40
N SER A 193 4.31 60.29 -0.11
CA SER A 193 4.26 61.28 0.96
C SER A 193 5.54 62.14 1.04
N GLY A 194 6.71 61.57 0.71
CA GLY A 194 7.96 62.32 0.55
C GLY A 194 7.88 63.39 -0.55
N HIS A 195 7.32 63.06 -1.71
CA HIS A 195 7.14 64.04 -2.80
C HIS A 195 6.10 65.12 -2.49
N GLN A 196 5.06 64.78 -1.72
CA GLN A 196 4.01 65.72 -1.36
C GLN A 196 4.50 66.75 -0.34
N HIS A 197 5.32 66.32 0.64
CA HIS A 197 5.97 67.24 1.58
C HIS A 197 7.06 68.11 0.92
N GLU A 198 7.78 67.60 -0.07
CA GLU A 198 8.76 68.37 -0.84
C GLU A 198 8.08 69.43 -1.73
N GLY A 199 6.94 69.07 -2.35
CA GLY A 199 6.12 69.97 -3.15
C GLY A 199 5.52 71.13 -2.34
N ASP A 200 4.96 70.83 -1.17
CA ASP A 200 4.37 71.86 -0.29
C ASP A 200 5.43 72.79 0.34
N ARG A 201 6.64 72.29 0.62
CA ARG A 201 7.76 73.15 1.06
C ARG A 201 8.20 74.13 -0.02
N ARG A 202 8.23 73.70 -1.28
CA ARG A 202 8.60 74.59 -2.41
C ARG A 202 7.51 75.62 -2.67
N ALA A 203 6.24 75.23 -2.62
CA ALA A 203 5.11 76.14 -2.79
C ALA A 203 5.03 77.22 -1.69
N ASN A 204 5.38 76.88 -0.45
CA ASN A 204 5.37 77.83 0.68
C ASN A 204 6.64 78.74 0.73
N ALA A 205 7.70 78.39 0.01
CA ALA A 205 8.89 79.24 -0.11
C ALA A 205 8.68 80.42 -1.09
N ASP A 206 7.83 80.24 -2.10
CA ASP A 206 7.61 81.21 -3.18
C ASP A 206 6.68 82.38 -2.79
N ILE A 207 5.87 82.21 -1.73
CA ILE A 207 4.89 83.21 -1.28
C ILE A 207 5.54 84.30 -0.37
N ARG A 208 6.84 84.17 -0.06
CA ARG A 208 7.49 84.96 1.01
C ARG A 208 8.39 86.12 0.56
N HIS A 209 8.18 86.67 -0.63
CA HIS A 209 8.92 87.86 -1.09
C HIS A 209 7.98 88.95 -1.65
N PRO A 210 7.74 90.04 -0.89
CA PRO A 210 7.15 91.29 -1.38
C PRO A 210 8.14 92.16 -2.15
#